data_AF-A0A834LVG7-F1
#
_entry.id   AF-A0A834LVG7-F1
#
_cell.length_a   1.000
_cell.length_b   1.000
_cell.length_c   1.000
_cell.angle_alpha   90.00
_cell.angle_beta   90.00
_cell.angle_gamma   90.00
#
_symmetry.space_group_name_H-M   'P 1'
#
loop_
_entity.id
_entity.type
_entity.pdbx_description
1 polymer ?
#
loop_
_entity_poly.entity_id
_entity_poly.type
_entity_poly.pdbx_seq_one_letter_code
_entity_poly.pdbx_strand_id
1 'polypeptide(L)'
;MANCKGSTNLVCVIMFRNEHLHNAEDANNYKLTFRSKQVGLLFKNRIVDKLEYLPRDIRKDFEHAFQCRINYGSGWRAKEKVKEAITGPSITFHLVPWMCRRLVKAIPNTRAIRTSIDEGKFKQLFVSYGCSIAAFRSSYLRPFLKLDACFLTGYHWGHILSASAHDTDDGLYPLAYAIVSSENEEDWLWFLVNLKEVLGGCQVVLVTDRNTSLLNGIIKVFCGDCNAWCLRHLSVTTLLVLIPKHYDMNQISGTLTFCRQLPRTPRYFTYQSLVGSIIIQVIEAELVRCSK
;
A
#
# COMPACT_ATOMS: atom_id res chain seq x y z
N MET A 1 -38.56 -0.79 42.45
CA MET A 1 -39.86 -0.21 42.03
C MET A 1 -40.18 -0.67 40.62
N ALA A 2 -41.29 -1.37 40.43
CA ALA A 2 -41.89 -1.56 39.12
C ALA A 2 -43.39 -1.32 39.28
N ASN A 3 -43.89 -0.25 38.67
CA ASN A 3 -45.31 -0.04 38.44
C ASN A 3 -45.58 -0.32 36.97
N CYS A 4 -46.59 -1.14 36.69
CA CYS A 4 -47.28 -1.12 35.41
C CYS A 4 -48.77 -1.32 35.67
N LYS A 5 -49.58 -0.40 35.14
CA LYS A 5 -51.02 -0.61 34.91
C LYS A 5 -51.13 -1.11 33.47
N GLY A 6 -51.39 -2.41 33.29
CA GLY A 6 -51.52 -3.03 31.98
C GLY A 6 -52.24 -4.38 32.06
N SER A 7 -53.20 -4.60 31.16
CA SER A 7 -54.19 -5.68 31.18
C SER A 7 -53.78 -6.88 30.31
N THR A 8 -52.79 -7.67 30.74
CA THR A 8 -52.54 -8.99 30.13
C THR A 8 -52.20 -10.07 31.17
N ASN A 9 -52.79 -11.26 30.98
CA ASN A 9 -52.81 -12.39 31.91
C ASN A 9 -51.54 -13.27 31.89
N LEU A 10 -50.34 -12.69 31.85
CA LEU A 10 -49.12 -13.52 31.68
C LEU A 10 -48.23 -13.66 32.91
N VAL A 11 -48.47 -12.94 34.01
CA VAL A 11 -47.81 -13.22 35.30
C VAL A 11 -48.73 -12.82 36.46
N CYS A 12 -48.96 -13.73 37.41
CA CYS A 12 -49.61 -13.44 38.69
C CYS A 12 -48.56 -13.57 39.81
N VAL A 13 -48.35 -12.50 40.58
CA VAL A 13 -47.45 -12.52 41.74
C VAL A 13 -48.25 -13.02 42.94
N ILE A 14 -47.92 -14.22 43.42
CA ILE A 14 -48.70 -14.88 44.48
C ILE A 14 -48.24 -14.43 45.88
N MET A 15 -46.98 -14.03 46.04
CA MET A 15 -46.48 -13.34 47.24
C MET A 15 -45.29 -12.44 46.92
N PHE A 16 -45.31 -11.22 47.47
CA PHE A 16 -44.22 -10.26 47.40
C PHE A 16 -43.52 -10.20 48.77
N ARG A 17 -42.23 -10.53 48.83
CA ARG A 17 -41.39 -10.35 50.02
C ARG A 17 -40.46 -9.16 49.82
N ASN A 18 -40.62 -8.13 50.65
CA ASN A 18 -39.88 -6.87 50.59
C ASN A 18 -38.63 -6.89 51.50
N GLU A 19 -37.88 -7.99 51.50
CA GLU A 19 -36.63 -8.11 52.24
C GLU A 19 -35.49 -8.18 51.23
N HIS A 20 -34.75 -7.08 51.10
CA HIS A 20 -33.56 -7.03 50.27
C HIS A 20 -32.36 -7.54 51.08
N LEU A 21 -32.01 -8.82 50.93
CA LEU A 21 -30.77 -9.42 51.47
C LEU A 21 -29.56 -9.15 50.56
N HIS A 22 -29.38 -7.90 50.13
CA HIS A 22 -28.19 -7.50 49.37
C HIS A 22 -27.47 -6.41 50.13
N ASN A 23 -26.18 -6.61 50.38
CA ASN A 23 -25.34 -5.63 51.04
C ASN A 23 -25.01 -4.53 50.01
N ALA A 24 -24.84 -3.27 50.43
CA ALA A 24 -24.50 -2.19 49.49
C ALA A 24 -23.19 -2.45 48.72
N GLU A 25 -22.34 -3.34 49.23
CA GLU A 25 -21.11 -3.82 48.60
C GLU A 25 -21.36 -4.75 47.40
N ASP A 26 -22.51 -5.44 47.32
CA ASP A 26 -22.86 -6.28 46.15
C ASP A 26 -23.04 -5.43 44.88
N ALA A 27 -23.31 -4.12 45.03
CA ALA A 27 -23.39 -3.17 43.92
C ALA A 27 -22.02 -2.71 43.38
N ASN A 28 -20.91 -3.03 44.07
CA ASN A 28 -19.55 -2.63 43.66
C ASN A 28 -18.84 -3.66 42.76
N ASN A 29 -19.46 -4.79 42.45
CA ASN A 29 -18.92 -5.78 41.50
C ASN A 29 -19.16 -5.38 40.02
N TYR A 30 -18.96 -4.11 39.67
CA TYR A 30 -18.98 -3.71 38.26
C TYR A 30 -17.68 -4.17 37.58
N LYS A 31 -17.79 -5.18 36.72
CA LYS A 31 -16.67 -5.56 35.84
C LYS A 31 -16.56 -4.52 34.73
N LEU A 32 -15.61 -3.59 34.86
CA LEU A 32 -15.30 -2.61 33.81
C LEU A 32 -15.08 -3.32 32.48
N THR A 33 -16.02 -3.12 31.55
CA THR A 33 -16.01 -3.77 30.24
C THR A 33 -15.68 -2.74 29.17
N PHE A 34 -14.46 -2.80 28.66
CA PHE A 34 -14.02 -1.91 27.58
C PHE A 34 -14.34 -2.52 26.23
N ARG A 35 -15.03 -1.77 25.37
CA ARG A 35 -15.25 -2.22 23.98
C ARG A 35 -13.92 -2.12 23.22
N SER A 36 -13.64 -3.08 22.35
CA SER A 36 -12.41 -3.08 21.53
C SER A 36 -12.22 -1.81 20.71
N LYS A 37 -13.30 -1.09 20.36
CA LYS A 37 -13.21 0.22 19.69
C LYS A 37 -12.59 1.29 20.59
N GLN A 38 -12.96 1.32 21.87
CA GLN A 38 -12.42 2.27 22.84
C GLN A 38 -10.95 1.96 23.15
N VAL A 39 -10.63 0.68 23.35
CA VAL A 39 -9.24 0.21 23.51
C VAL A 39 -8.40 0.60 22.30
N GLY A 40 -8.92 0.41 21.08
CA GLY A 40 -8.24 0.81 19.85
C GLY A 40 -7.95 2.31 19.80
N LEU A 41 -8.92 3.16 20.15
CA LEU A 41 -8.72 4.62 20.16
C LEU A 41 -7.62 5.06 21.14
N LEU A 42 -7.59 4.47 22.34
CA LEU A 42 -6.59 4.78 23.37
C LEU A 42 -5.16 4.42 22.93
N PHE A 43 -5.02 3.36 22.15
CA PHE A 43 -3.72 2.84 21.71
C PHE A 43 -3.40 3.18 20.25
N LYS A 44 -4.22 4.01 19.58
CA LYS A 44 -4.11 4.30 18.15
C LYS A 44 -2.69 4.73 17.76
N ASN A 45 -2.15 5.74 18.43
CA ASN A 45 -0.83 6.28 18.09
C ASN A 45 0.27 5.23 18.28
N ARG A 46 0.23 4.46 19.38
CA ARG A 46 1.21 3.39 19.65
C ARG A 46 1.16 2.26 18.62
N ILE A 47 -0.04 1.93 18.14
CA ILE A 47 -0.26 0.93 17.08
C ILE A 47 0.23 1.46 15.72
N VAL A 48 0.06 2.75 15.44
CA VAL A 48 0.53 3.41 14.21
C VAL A 48 2.05 3.49 14.18
N ASP A 49 2.67 3.91 15.27
CA ASP A 49 4.11 4.17 15.35
C ASP A 49 4.95 2.88 15.32
N LYS A 50 4.34 1.73 15.65
CA LYS A 50 5.02 0.44 15.73
C LYS A 50 4.24 -0.67 15.01
N LEU A 51 4.67 -0.98 13.78
CA LEU A 51 4.13 -2.08 12.96
C LEU A 51 4.09 -3.43 13.72
N GLU A 52 5.10 -3.69 14.55
CA GLU A 52 5.23 -4.92 15.34
C GLU A 52 4.39 -4.96 16.62
N TYR A 53 3.60 -3.94 16.95
CA TYR A 53 2.90 -3.87 18.25
C TYR A 53 1.89 -5.01 18.40
N LEU A 54 2.20 -6.04 19.20
CA LEU A 54 1.41 -7.28 19.24
C LEU A 54 0.15 -7.11 20.10
N PRO A 55 -0.91 -7.92 19.89
CA PRO A 55 -2.06 -7.94 20.80
C PRO A 55 -1.70 -8.25 22.26
N ARG A 56 -0.58 -8.94 22.49
CA ARG A 56 -0.02 -9.19 23.83
C ARG A 56 0.55 -7.91 24.45
N ASP A 57 1.12 -7.02 23.65
CA ASP A 57 1.65 -5.73 24.10
C ASP A 57 0.51 -4.78 24.43
N ILE A 58 -0.53 -4.73 23.58
CA ILE A 58 -1.79 -4.01 23.88
C ILE A 58 -2.35 -4.48 25.22
N ARG A 59 -2.36 -5.80 25.47
CA ARG A 59 -2.86 -6.34 26.74
C ARG A 59 -2.03 -5.89 27.94
N LYS A 60 -0.70 -5.98 27.85
CA LYS A 60 0.23 -5.59 28.92
C LYS A 60 0.12 -4.09 29.21
N ASP A 61 0.13 -3.26 28.18
CA ASP A 61 0.11 -1.81 28.36
C ASP A 61 -1.27 -1.32 28.83
N PHE A 62 -2.35 -1.99 28.41
CA PHE A 62 -3.69 -1.70 28.91
C PHE A 62 -3.83 -2.03 30.40
N GLU A 63 -3.28 -3.17 30.83
CA GLU A 63 -3.24 -3.55 32.25
C GLU A 63 -2.39 -2.57 33.07
N HIS A 64 -1.24 -2.14 32.56
CA HIS A 64 -0.38 -1.16 33.23
C HIS A 64 -1.04 0.24 33.34
N ALA A 65 -1.75 0.69 32.31
CA ALA A 65 -2.34 2.03 32.27
C ALA A 65 -3.66 2.15 33.05
N PHE A 66 -4.48 1.10 33.04
CA PHE A 66 -5.86 1.16 33.56
C PHE A 66 -6.13 0.17 34.70
N GLN A 67 -5.13 -0.60 35.13
CA GLN A 67 -5.25 -1.63 36.17
C GLN A 67 -6.36 -2.65 35.86
N CYS A 68 -6.68 -2.84 34.58
CA CYS A 68 -7.77 -3.67 34.09
C CYS A 68 -7.24 -4.71 33.08
N ARG A 69 -7.66 -5.97 33.22
CA ARG A 69 -7.27 -7.03 32.30
C ARG A 69 -8.24 -7.15 31.13
N ILE A 70 -7.72 -7.06 29.92
CA ILE A 70 -8.43 -7.46 28.70
C ILE A 70 -7.98 -8.85 28.25
N ASN A 71 -8.87 -9.62 27.62
CA ASN A 71 -8.48 -10.88 26.99
C ASN A 71 -7.71 -10.63 25.67
N TYR A 72 -6.96 -11.63 25.22
CA TYR A 72 -6.18 -11.55 23.97
C TYR A 72 -7.05 -11.14 22.78
N GLY A 73 -8.24 -11.74 22.65
CA GLY A 73 -9.17 -11.43 21.56
C GLY A 73 -9.61 -9.97 21.54
N SER A 74 -9.76 -9.33 22.70
CA SER A 74 -10.10 -7.90 22.80
C SER A 74 -8.94 -7.01 22.37
N GLY A 75 -7.70 -7.37 22.72
CA GLY A 75 -6.49 -6.71 22.22
C GLY A 75 -6.31 -6.87 20.71
N TRP A 76 -6.57 -8.07 20.19
CA TRP A 76 -6.53 -8.33 18.75
C TRP A 76 -7.59 -7.51 18.00
N ARG A 77 -8.86 -7.55 18.44
CA ARG A 77 -9.93 -6.75 17.84
C ARG A 77 -9.68 -5.24 17.96
N ALA A 78 -9.02 -4.78 19.02
CA ALA A 78 -8.63 -3.38 19.17
C ALA A 78 -7.58 -2.99 18.12
N LYS A 79 -6.55 -3.83 17.93
CA LYS A 79 -5.55 -3.66 16.87
C LYS A 79 -6.20 -3.62 15.49
N GLU A 80 -7.08 -4.58 15.22
CA GLU A 80 -7.79 -4.65 13.94
C GLU A 80 -8.67 -3.41 13.71
N LYS A 81 -9.43 -2.94 14.69
CA LYS A 81 -10.20 -1.69 14.52
C LYS A 81 -9.35 -0.46 14.24
N VAL A 82 -8.14 -0.39 14.81
CA VAL A 82 -7.20 0.69 14.50
C VAL A 82 -6.66 0.56 13.09
N LYS A 83 -6.26 -0.64 12.67
CA LYS A 83 -5.86 -0.89 11.29
C LYS A 83 -6.98 -0.55 10.31
N GLU A 84 -8.22 -0.94 10.59
CA GLU A 84 -9.40 -0.63 9.75
C GLU A 84 -9.63 0.87 9.63
N ALA A 85 -9.42 1.61 10.72
CA ALA A 85 -9.53 3.06 10.70
C ALA A 85 -8.39 3.77 9.93
N ILE A 86 -7.24 3.11 9.74
CA ILE A 86 -6.09 3.67 9.00
C ILE A 86 -6.16 3.27 7.52
N THR A 87 -6.34 1.97 7.27
CA THR A 87 -6.18 1.35 5.95
C THR A 87 -7.50 1.00 5.26
N GLY A 88 -8.62 1.31 5.91
CA GLY A 88 -9.95 0.95 5.43
C GLY A 88 -10.32 -0.52 5.71
N PRO A 89 -11.55 -0.93 5.40
CA PRO A 89 -12.01 -2.30 5.58
C PRO A 89 -11.25 -3.26 4.64
N SER A 90 -11.04 -4.51 5.08
CA SER A 90 -10.38 -5.56 4.29
C SER A 90 -11.10 -5.86 2.95
N ILE A 91 -12.38 -5.47 2.83
CA ILE A 91 -13.23 -5.67 1.66
C ILE A 91 -12.86 -4.75 0.49
N THR A 92 -12.08 -3.69 0.73
CA THR A 92 -11.81 -2.62 -0.25
C THR A 92 -11.19 -3.13 -1.55
N PHE A 93 -10.41 -4.21 -1.52
CA PHE A 93 -9.79 -4.78 -2.72
C PHE A 93 -10.76 -5.50 -3.66
N HIS A 94 -11.97 -5.88 -3.21
CA HIS A 94 -13.03 -6.33 -4.09
C HIS A 94 -13.53 -5.23 -5.04
N LEU A 95 -13.23 -3.95 -4.75
CA LEU A 95 -13.55 -2.83 -5.62
C LEU A 95 -12.55 -2.65 -6.76
N VAL A 96 -11.37 -3.30 -6.73
CA VAL A 96 -10.34 -3.18 -7.78
C VAL A 96 -10.90 -3.40 -9.19
N PRO A 97 -11.70 -4.45 -9.48
CA PRO A 97 -12.31 -4.64 -10.80
C PRO A 97 -13.24 -3.50 -11.22
N TRP A 98 -13.94 -2.88 -10.27
CA TRP A 98 -14.81 -1.74 -10.55
C TRP A 98 -13.97 -0.47 -10.77
N MET A 99 -12.92 -0.25 -9.97
CA MET A 99 -12.00 0.87 -10.12
C MET A 99 -11.30 0.84 -11.48
N CYS A 100 -10.74 -0.29 -11.92
CA CYS A 100 -10.10 -0.40 -13.23
C CYS A 100 -11.08 0.00 -14.36
N ARG A 101 -12.33 -0.48 -14.29
CA ARG A 101 -13.37 -0.11 -15.26
C ARG A 101 -13.68 1.38 -15.23
N ARG A 102 -13.75 1.98 -14.04
CA ARG A 102 -13.98 3.43 -13.88
C ARG A 102 -12.82 4.27 -14.39
N LEU A 103 -11.59 3.87 -14.12
CA LEU A 103 -10.37 4.55 -14.58
C LEU A 103 -10.30 4.58 -16.10
N VAL A 104 -10.48 3.42 -16.76
CA VAL A 104 -10.48 3.32 -18.22
C VAL A 104 -11.61 4.16 -18.85
N LYS A 105 -12.79 4.23 -18.20
CA LYS A 105 -13.91 5.05 -18.68
C LYS A 105 -13.67 6.55 -18.48
N ALA A 106 -13.02 6.95 -17.38
CA ALA A 106 -12.86 8.35 -17.01
C ALA A 106 -11.67 9.01 -17.71
N ILE A 107 -10.58 8.27 -17.91
CA ILE A 107 -9.32 8.78 -18.47
C ILE A 107 -9.02 7.99 -19.74
N PRO A 108 -9.23 8.59 -20.94
CA PRO A 108 -8.97 7.92 -22.22
C PRO A 108 -7.54 7.37 -22.30
N ASN A 109 -7.36 6.27 -23.04
CA ASN A 109 -6.08 5.58 -23.23
C ASN A 109 -5.41 5.03 -21.96
N THR A 110 -6.09 5.07 -20.81
CA THR A 110 -5.59 4.42 -19.59
C THR A 110 -5.56 2.91 -19.76
N ARG A 111 -4.45 2.30 -19.36
CA ARG A 111 -4.29 0.84 -19.28
C ARG A 111 -4.39 0.42 -17.82
N ALA A 112 -5.47 -0.27 -17.46
CA ALA A 112 -5.66 -0.84 -16.13
C ALA A 112 -6.00 -2.34 -16.26
N ILE A 113 -5.05 -3.21 -15.90
CA ILE A 113 -5.14 -4.67 -16.08
C ILE A 113 -5.03 -5.37 -14.74
N ARG A 114 -5.81 -6.43 -14.57
CA ARG A 114 -5.75 -7.28 -13.37
C ARG A 114 -5.67 -8.75 -13.75
N THR A 115 -4.94 -9.53 -12.96
CA THR A 115 -5.02 -10.99 -12.93
C THR A 115 -5.77 -11.43 -11.69
N SER A 116 -6.43 -12.58 -11.71
CA SER A 116 -7.21 -13.10 -10.58
C SER A 116 -6.84 -14.55 -10.31
N ILE A 117 -6.81 -14.93 -9.03
CA ILE A 117 -6.62 -16.33 -8.62
C ILE A 117 -7.98 -17.02 -8.56
N ASP A 118 -8.98 -16.37 -7.94
CA ASP A 118 -10.36 -16.86 -7.78
C ASP A 118 -11.37 -15.69 -7.90
N GLU A 119 -12.67 -16.00 -7.94
CA GLU A 119 -13.75 -15.01 -7.93
C GLU A 119 -13.60 -14.03 -6.75
N GLY A 120 -13.22 -12.79 -7.08
CA GLY A 120 -13.14 -11.68 -6.13
C GLY A 120 -11.76 -11.43 -5.52
N LYS A 121 -10.72 -12.24 -5.79
CA LYS A 121 -9.33 -11.97 -5.35
C LYS A 121 -8.40 -11.76 -6.54
N PHE A 122 -7.85 -10.54 -6.65
CA PHE A 122 -6.85 -10.23 -7.69
C PHE A 122 -5.45 -10.66 -7.23
N LYS A 123 -4.63 -11.16 -8.16
CA LYS A 123 -3.22 -11.56 -7.92
C LYS A 123 -2.30 -10.37 -8.16
N GLN A 124 -2.46 -9.74 -9.32
CA GLN A 124 -1.68 -8.58 -9.75
C GLN A 124 -2.61 -7.53 -10.35
N LEU A 125 -2.28 -6.27 -10.13
CA LEU A 125 -2.91 -5.10 -10.74
C LEU A 125 -1.81 -4.28 -11.42
N PHE A 126 -2.05 -3.79 -12.62
CA PHE A 126 -1.19 -2.86 -13.35
C PHE A 126 -2.03 -1.66 -13.75
N VAL A 127 -1.50 -0.46 -13.55
CA VAL A 127 -2.14 0.80 -13.96
C VAL A 127 -1.10 1.71 -14.61
N SER A 128 -1.45 2.26 -15.76
CA SER A 128 -0.77 3.39 -16.40
C SER A 128 -1.82 4.32 -16.99
N TYR A 129 -1.84 5.56 -16.52
CA TYR A 129 -2.82 6.56 -16.92
C TYR A 129 -2.57 7.04 -18.34
N GLY A 130 -3.62 7.23 -19.13
CA GLY A 130 -3.47 7.65 -20.52
C GLY A 130 -2.73 8.98 -20.69
N CYS A 131 -2.86 9.91 -19.74
CA CYS A 131 -2.06 11.14 -19.69
C CYS A 131 -0.57 10.85 -19.50
N SER A 132 -0.18 9.92 -18.61
CA SER A 132 1.20 9.51 -18.42
C SER A 132 1.79 8.84 -19.65
N ILE A 133 1.00 7.98 -20.30
CA ILE A 133 1.40 7.31 -21.56
C ILE A 133 1.63 8.35 -22.65
N ALA A 134 0.71 9.29 -22.82
CA ALA A 134 0.82 10.35 -23.81
C ALA A 134 2.04 11.26 -23.53
N ALA A 135 2.22 11.70 -22.28
CA ALA A 135 3.35 12.53 -21.88
C ALA A 135 4.70 11.88 -22.23
N PHE A 136 4.83 10.59 -21.92
CA PHE A 136 6.04 9.84 -22.23
C PHE A 136 6.27 9.69 -23.73
N ARG A 137 5.25 9.23 -24.48
CA ARG A 137 5.36 8.98 -25.92
C ARG A 137 5.53 10.25 -26.75
N SER A 138 5.04 11.39 -26.27
CA SER A 138 5.21 12.69 -26.91
C SER A 138 6.51 13.41 -26.52
N SER A 139 7.45 12.73 -25.85
CA SER A 139 8.75 13.28 -25.45
C SER A 139 8.70 14.47 -24.47
N TYR A 140 7.60 14.62 -23.71
CA TYR A 140 7.54 15.58 -22.60
C TYR A 140 8.32 15.07 -21.37
N LEU A 141 8.55 13.76 -21.29
CA LEU A 141 9.34 13.13 -20.24
C LEU A 141 10.68 12.67 -20.82
N ARG A 142 11.74 12.79 -20.02
CA ARG A 142 13.06 12.30 -20.39
C ARG A 142 13.02 10.77 -20.55
N PRO A 143 13.78 10.17 -21.49
CA PRO A 143 13.75 8.73 -21.77
C PRO A 143 14.48 7.89 -20.70
N PHE A 144 14.53 8.37 -19.45
CA PHE A 144 15.10 7.68 -18.30
C PHE A 144 13.96 7.15 -17.44
N LEU A 145 13.89 5.83 -17.29
CA LEU A 145 12.90 5.19 -16.43
C LEU A 145 13.58 4.58 -15.22
N LYS A 146 13.19 5.08 -14.05
CA LYS A 146 13.54 4.46 -12.80
C LYS A 146 12.52 3.38 -12.45
N LEU A 147 13.00 2.18 -12.18
CA LEU A 147 12.20 1.07 -11.69
C LEU A 147 12.51 0.85 -10.20
N ASP A 148 11.46 0.71 -9.40
CA ASP A 148 11.57 0.59 -7.95
C ASP A 148 10.43 -0.25 -7.39
N ALA A 149 10.68 -0.90 -6.24
CA ALA A 149 9.68 -1.64 -5.48
C ALA A 149 9.56 -1.09 -4.05
N CYS A 150 8.33 -1.04 -3.55
CA CYS A 150 8.03 -0.60 -2.20
C CYS A 150 7.07 -1.58 -1.52
N PHE A 151 7.33 -1.92 -0.26
CA PHE A 151 6.45 -2.80 0.52
C PHE A 151 5.15 -2.07 0.88
N LEU A 152 4.01 -2.75 0.69
CA LEU A 152 2.72 -2.25 1.13
C LEU A 152 2.50 -2.53 2.61
N THR A 153 2.34 -1.48 3.41
CA THR A 153 1.95 -1.59 4.82
C THR A 153 0.42 -1.54 4.94
N GLY A 154 -0.22 -2.56 5.55
CA GLY A 154 -1.67 -2.53 5.82
C GLY A 154 -2.32 -3.91 5.98
N TYR A 155 -3.62 -4.01 5.68
CA TYR A 155 -4.38 -5.28 5.70
C TYR A 155 -3.90 -6.32 4.69
N HIS A 156 -3.31 -5.84 3.59
CA HIS A 156 -2.94 -6.68 2.47
C HIS A 156 -1.43 -6.61 2.32
N TRP A 157 -0.82 -7.79 2.42
CA TRP A 157 0.61 -7.98 2.26
C TRP A 157 0.89 -8.01 0.77
N GLY A 158 1.86 -7.21 0.32
CA GLY A 158 2.18 -7.07 -1.10
C GLY A 158 3.27 -6.03 -1.34
N HIS A 159 3.57 -5.82 -2.61
CA HIS A 159 4.55 -4.83 -3.06
C HIS A 159 3.91 -3.94 -4.12
N ILE A 160 4.24 -2.65 -4.09
CA ILE A 160 4.05 -1.76 -5.23
C ILE A 160 5.32 -1.82 -6.06
N LEU A 161 5.20 -2.22 -7.33
CA LEU A 161 6.23 -2.01 -8.34
C LEU A 161 5.92 -0.71 -9.08
N SER A 162 6.93 0.08 -9.41
CA SER A 162 6.72 1.38 -10.05
C SER A 162 7.74 1.63 -11.15
N ALA A 163 7.30 2.38 -12.17
CA ALA A 163 8.12 2.95 -13.22
C ALA A 163 7.85 4.45 -13.27
N SER A 164 8.90 5.25 -13.09
CA SER A 164 8.81 6.72 -13.10
C SER A 164 9.85 7.31 -14.02
N ALA A 165 9.49 8.40 -14.71
CA ALA A 165 10.39 9.20 -15.53
C ALA A 165 10.55 10.59 -14.92
N HIS A 166 11.59 11.32 -15.34
CA HIS A 166 11.69 12.74 -15.01
C HIS A 166 11.07 13.59 -16.13
N ASP A 167 10.40 14.68 -15.77
CA ASP A 167 9.99 15.70 -16.72
C ASP A 167 11.18 16.63 -17.09
N THR A 168 10.91 17.67 -17.87
CA THR A 168 11.93 18.65 -18.27
C THR A 168 12.51 19.41 -17.08
N ASP A 169 11.73 19.56 -16.01
CA ASP A 169 12.02 20.38 -14.84
C ASP A 169 12.59 19.54 -13.67
N ASP A 170 13.04 18.31 -13.98
CA ASP A 170 13.56 17.32 -13.03
C ASP A 170 12.53 16.85 -11.98
N GLY A 171 11.25 17.18 -12.19
CA GLY A 171 10.12 16.63 -11.45
C GLY A 171 9.96 15.13 -11.72
N LEU A 172 9.62 14.38 -10.68
CA LEU A 172 9.38 12.95 -10.83
C LEU A 172 7.94 12.69 -11.27
N TYR A 173 7.81 11.96 -12.37
CA TYR A 173 6.54 11.70 -13.02
C TYR A 173 6.25 10.18 -13.08
N PRO A 174 5.18 9.68 -12.41
CA PRO A 174 4.84 8.27 -12.43
C PRO A 174 4.27 7.85 -13.80
N LEU A 175 4.94 6.91 -14.46
CA LEU A 175 4.49 6.36 -15.74
C LEU A 175 3.52 5.19 -15.54
N ALA A 176 3.90 4.25 -14.68
CA ALA A 176 3.10 3.06 -14.39
C ALA A 176 3.40 2.52 -12.99
N TYR A 177 2.43 1.80 -12.43
CA TYR A 177 2.63 1.04 -11.21
C TYR A 177 1.88 -0.27 -11.24
N ALA A 178 2.29 -1.20 -10.39
CA ALA A 178 1.60 -2.44 -10.16
C ALA A 178 1.51 -2.77 -8.67
N ILE A 179 0.40 -3.38 -8.27
CA ILE A 179 0.24 -4.01 -6.97
C ILE A 179 0.38 -5.51 -7.16
N VAL A 180 1.37 -6.10 -6.50
CA VAL A 180 1.71 -7.53 -6.64
C VAL A 180 1.83 -8.21 -5.28
N SER A 181 1.78 -9.54 -5.28
CA SER A 181 1.88 -10.33 -4.05
C SER A 181 3.29 -10.28 -3.44
N SER A 182 4.33 -10.26 -4.27
CA SER A 182 5.72 -10.29 -3.81
C SER A 182 6.69 -9.66 -4.81
N GLU A 183 7.87 -9.26 -4.36
CA GLU A 183 8.94 -8.80 -5.25
C GLU A 183 9.73 -9.99 -5.83
N ASN A 184 9.03 -10.85 -6.58
CA ASN A 184 9.60 -12.06 -7.19
C ASN A 184 9.78 -11.92 -8.72
N GLU A 185 10.42 -12.90 -9.35
CA GLU A 185 10.69 -12.87 -10.80
C GLU A 185 9.42 -12.92 -11.66
N GLU A 186 8.38 -13.65 -11.24
CA GLU A 186 7.10 -13.73 -11.96
C GLU A 186 6.39 -12.38 -11.97
N ASP A 187 6.30 -11.72 -10.81
CA ASP A 187 5.66 -10.44 -10.59
C ASP A 187 6.40 -9.31 -11.34
N TRP A 188 7.75 -9.30 -11.28
CA TRP A 188 8.56 -8.38 -12.08
C TRP A 188 8.43 -8.61 -13.59
N LEU A 189 8.48 -9.86 -14.05
CA LEU A 189 8.35 -10.18 -15.48
C LEU A 189 6.99 -9.70 -16.00
N TRP A 190 5.91 -9.99 -15.27
CA TRP A 190 4.57 -9.56 -15.62
C TRP A 190 4.44 -8.03 -15.68
N PHE A 191 5.01 -7.31 -14.70
CA PHE A 191 5.05 -5.85 -14.71
C PHE A 191 5.80 -5.29 -15.93
N LEU A 192 6.98 -5.84 -16.23
CA LEU A 192 7.84 -5.38 -17.32
C LEU A 192 7.22 -5.62 -18.71
N VAL A 193 6.52 -6.74 -18.91
CA VAL A 193 5.77 -7.01 -20.15
C VAL A 193 4.70 -5.93 -20.38
N ASN A 194 3.91 -5.63 -19.35
CA ASN A 194 2.90 -4.58 -19.43
C ASN A 194 3.52 -3.18 -19.62
N LEU A 195 4.67 -2.92 -18.99
CA LEU A 195 5.43 -1.69 -19.18
C LEU A 195 5.92 -1.55 -20.62
N LYS A 196 6.49 -2.61 -21.24
CA LYS A 196 6.96 -2.59 -22.63
C LYS A 196 5.82 -2.23 -23.61
N GLU A 197 4.61 -2.74 -23.38
CA GLU A 197 3.43 -2.35 -24.16
C GLU A 197 3.08 -0.86 -24.01
N VAL A 198 3.14 -0.34 -22.78
CA VAL A 198 2.93 1.09 -22.50
C VAL A 198 3.97 1.95 -23.20
N LEU A 199 5.24 1.52 -23.23
CA LEU A 199 6.31 2.27 -23.90
C LEU A 199 6.13 2.31 -25.42
N GLY A 200 5.42 1.35 -26.02
CA GLY A 200 5.04 1.41 -27.44
C GLY A 200 6.24 1.51 -28.40
N GLY A 201 7.37 0.91 -28.05
CA GLY A 201 8.60 0.95 -28.86
C GLY A 201 9.52 2.15 -28.61
N CYS A 202 9.17 3.08 -27.71
CA CYS A 202 10.08 4.15 -27.30
C CYS A 202 11.40 3.56 -26.76
N GLN A 203 12.52 4.14 -27.18
CA GLN A 203 13.83 3.77 -26.65
C GLN A 203 14.03 4.42 -25.28
N VAL A 204 14.38 3.60 -24.29
CA VAL A 204 14.48 4.02 -22.89
C VAL A 204 15.79 3.57 -22.26
N VAL A 205 16.28 4.35 -21.32
CA VAL A 205 17.36 4.00 -20.41
C VAL A 205 16.72 3.58 -19.09
N LEU A 206 16.98 2.33 -18.67
CA LEU A 206 16.43 1.81 -17.41
C LEU A 206 17.43 2.03 -16.28
N VAL A 207 16.96 2.57 -15.16
CA VAL A 207 17.70 2.76 -13.92
C VAL A 207 17.03 1.92 -12.85
N THR A 208 17.71 0.89 -12.37
CA THR A 208 17.16 -0.05 -11.39
C THR A 208 18.07 -0.18 -10.18
N ASP A 209 17.57 -0.74 -9.09
CA ASP A 209 18.43 -1.26 -8.04
C ASP A 209 19.09 -2.60 -8.47
N ARG A 210 19.83 -3.22 -7.55
CA ARG A 210 20.50 -4.53 -7.77
C ARG A 210 19.59 -5.73 -7.48
N ASN A 211 18.26 -5.59 -7.52
CA ASN A 211 17.36 -6.71 -7.36
C ASN A 211 17.55 -7.72 -8.51
N THR A 212 17.88 -8.97 -8.18
CA THR A 212 18.18 -10.02 -9.16
C THR A 212 16.94 -10.42 -9.99
N SER A 213 15.76 -10.48 -9.37
CA SER A 213 14.51 -10.77 -10.05
C SER A 213 14.14 -9.69 -11.06
N LEU A 214 14.35 -8.41 -10.73
CA LEU A 214 14.18 -7.28 -11.65
C LEU A 214 15.14 -7.38 -12.84
N LEU A 215 16.44 -7.61 -12.58
CA LEU A 215 17.45 -7.72 -13.64
C LEU A 215 17.15 -8.87 -14.59
N ASN A 216 16.75 -10.04 -14.08
CA ASN A 216 16.35 -11.18 -14.89
C ASN A 216 15.15 -10.83 -15.78
N GLY A 217 14.13 -10.18 -15.21
CA GLY A 217 12.96 -9.72 -15.97
C GLY A 217 13.33 -8.74 -17.08
N ILE A 218 14.23 -7.80 -16.82
CA ILE A 218 14.66 -6.82 -17.82
C ILE A 218 15.40 -7.49 -18.98
N ILE A 219 16.30 -8.43 -18.68
CA ILE A 219 17.01 -9.19 -19.70
C ILE A 219 16.02 -9.93 -20.60
N LYS A 220 14.99 -10.55 -20.02
CA LYS A 220 13.96 -11.29 -20.76
C LYS A 220 13.08 -10.38 -21.62
N VAL A 221 12.70 -9.21 -21.14
CA VAL A 221 11.69 -8.35 -21.80
C VAL A 221 12.31 -7.33 -22.75
N PHE A 222 13.42 -6.69 -22.34
CA PHE A 222 14.03 -5.56 -23.05
C PHE A 222 15.30 -5.95 -23.81
N CYS A 223 16.04 -6.98 -23.39
CA CYS A 223 17.31 -7.35 -24.03
C CYS A 223 17.17 -8.41 -25.14
N GLY A 224 16.00 -9.02 -25.34
CA GLY A 224 15.76 -9.94 -26.45
C GLY A 224 15.85 -9.28 -27.84
N ASP A 225 15.52 -7.98 -27.92
CA ASP A 225 15.48 -7.22 -29.18
C ASP A 225 16.55 -6.11 -29.29
N CYS A 226 17.23 -5.73 -28.19
CA CYS A 226 18.16 -4.60 -28.15
C CYS A 226 19.36 -4.84 -27.23
N ASN A 227 20.52 -5.09 -27.82
CA ASN A 227 21.67 -4.17 -27.77
C ASN A 227 21.66 -3.12 -26.64
N ALA A 228 21.86 -3.48 -25.36
CA ALA A 228 22.07 -2.50 -24.29
C ALA A 228 23.36 -2.78 -23.49
N TRP A 229 24.09 -1.73 -23.10
CA TRP A 229 25.23 -1.85 -22.18
C TRP A 229 24.76 -1.69 -20.74
N CYS A 230 25.22 -2.60 -19.89
CA CYS A 230 25.16 -2.45 -18.44
C CYS A 230 26.36 -1.63 -17.99
N LEU A 231 26.14 -0.37 -17.59
CA LEU A 231 27.20 0.39 -16.90
C LEU A 231 27.29 -0.10 -15.46
N ARG A 232 28.17 -1.09 -15.25
CA ARG A 232 28.47 -1.67 -13.93
C ARG A 232 29.31 -0.75 -13.02
N HIS A 233 29.67 0.47 -13.44
CA HIS A 233 30.70 1.28 -12.76
C HIS A 233 30.29 2.72 -12.45
N LEU A 234 29.36 2.89 -11.50
CA LEU A 234 29.39 4.05 -10.61
C LEU A 234 29.64 3.51 -9.20
N SER A 235 30.88 3.60 -8.74
CA SER A 235 31.47 2.89 -7.60
C SER A 235 30.85 3.17 -6.21
N VAL A 236 29.69 3.82 -6.11
CA VAL A 236 29.11 4.21 -4.81
C VAL A 236 27.58 4.04 -4.73
N THR A 237 26.86 3.83 -5.84
CA THR A 237 25.39 3.72 -5.83
C THR A 237 24.91 2.32 -6.21
N THR A 238 23.91 1.83 -5.50
CA THR A 238 23.19 0.55 -5.70
C THR A 238 22.39 0.48 -7.02
N LEU A 239 22.70 1.34 -7.99
CA LEU A 239 21.95 1.51 -9.23
C LEU A 239 22.64 0.82 -10.41
N LEU A 240 21.86 0.16 -11.27
CA LEU A 240 22.25 -0.36 -12.57
C LEU A 240 21.59 0.48 -13.66
N VAL A 241 22.39 0.94 -14.62
CA VAL A 241 21.91 1.72 -15.77
C VAL A 241 22.10 0.89 -17.03
N LEU A 242 21.01 0.69 -17.77
CA LEU A 242 20.99 -0.01 -19.05
C LEU A 242 20.74 0.99 -20.18
N ILE A 243 21.71 1.11 -21.09
CA ILE A 243 21.70 2.09 -22.19
C ILE A 243 21.62 1.36 -23.54
N PRO A 244 20.67 1.69 -24.44
CA PRO A 244 20.63 1.14 -25.80
C PRO A 244 21.89 1.50 -26.62
N LYS A 245 22.46 0.57 -27.41
CA LYS A 245 23.74 0.73 -28.15
C LYS A 245 23.79 1.90 -29.14
N HIS A 246 22.65 2.43 -29.56
CA HIS A 246 22.58 3.54 -30.52
C HIS A 246 22.56 4.93 -29.86
N TYR A 247 22.50 5.02 -28.52
CA TYR A 247 22.64 6.30 -27.83
C TYR A 247 24.10 6.77 -27.86
N ASP A 248 24.33 8.01 -28.30
CA ASP A 248 25.64 8.64 -28.27
C ASP A 248 26.09 8.88 -26.82
N MET A 249 27.26 8.34 -26.45
CA MET A 249 27.87 8.49 -25.12
C MET A 249 28.06 9.95 -24.69
N ASN A 250 28.18 10.88 -25.65
CA ASN A 250 28.28 12.31 -25.36
C ASN A 250 26.95 12.91 -24.86
N GLN A 251 25.81 12.36 -25.29
CA GLN A 251 24.48 12.72 -24.75
C GLN A 251 24.24 12.16 -23.34
N ILE A 252 25.05 11.19 -22.91
CA ILE A 252 24.98 10.51 -21.60
C ILE A 252 25.94 11.15 -20.58
N SER A 253 26.87 12.01 -21.02
CA SER A 253 27.83 12.71 -20.14
C SER A 253 27.12 13.62 -19.12
N GLY A 254 26.05 14.31 -19.51
CA GLY A 254 25.19 15.04 -18.57
C GLY A 254 24.50 14.09 -17.57
N THR A 255 24.11 12.90 -18.02
CA THR A 255 23.42 11.85 -17.25
C THR A 255 24.29 11.20 -16.17
N LEU A 256 25.55 10.88 -16.48
CA LEU A 256 26.50 10.35 -15.48
C LEU A 256 26.87 11.39 -14.42
N THR A 257 26.89 12.66 -14.81
CA THR A 257 27.07 13.79 -13.90
C THR A 257 25.85 13.99 -12.99
N PHE A 258 24.63 13.79 -13.52
CA PHE A 258 23.39 13.83 -12.74
C PHE A 258 23.25 12.68 -11.73
N CYS A 259 23.59 11.44 -12.11
CA CYS A 259 23.63 10.32 -11.16
C CYS A 259 24.66 10.55 -10.03
N ARG A 260 25.73 11.33 -10.28
CA ARG A 260 26.68 11.77 -9.25
C ARG A 260 26.17 12.94 -8.39
N GLN A 261 25.23 13.73 -8.91
CA GLN A 261 24.58 14.86 -8.23
C GLN A 261 23.32 14.47 -7.45
N LEU A 262 22.81 13.24 -7.63
CA LEU A 262 21.85 12.66 -6.68
C LEU A 262 22.43 12.85 -5.27
N PRO A 263 21.77 13.61 -4.39
CA PRO A 263 22.36 14.01 -3.13
C PRO A 263 22.74 12.75 -2.35
N ARG A 264 23.98 12.73 -1.84
CA ARG A 264 24.41 11.78 -0.81
C ARG A 264 23.62 12.10 0.46
N THR A 265 22.35 11.73 0.52
CA THR A 265 21.51 12.00 1.69
C THR A 265 21.77 10.92 2.75
N PRO A 266 22.36 11.26 3.90
CA PRO A 266 22.32 10.40 5.06
C PRO A 266 20.98 10.61 5.79
N ARG A 267 20.35 9.51 6.22
CA ARG A 267 19.22 9.41 7.19
C ARG A 267 17.78 9.51 6.62
N TYR A 268 17.16 8.35 6.49
CA TYR A 268 15.72 8.03 6.70
C TYR A 268 14.60 8.69 5.86
N PHE A 269 14.89 9.20 4.66
CA PHE A 269 13.87 9.35 3.61
C PHE A 269 14.44 8.82 2.31
N THR A 270 14.35 7.51 2.09
CA THR A 270 14.76 6.91 0.82
C THR A 270 13.80 7.37 -0.28
N TYR A 271 14.32 7.60 -1.49
CA TYR A 271 13.51 7.87 -2.69
C TYR A 271 12.37 6.84 -2.88
N GLN A 272 12.60 5.60 -2.44
CA GLN A 272 11.60 4.53 -2.29
C GLN A 272 10.35 4.97 -1.51
N SER A 273 10.53 5.76 -0.45
CA SER A 273 9.43 6.32 0.35
C SER A 273 8.63 7.36 -0.44
N LEU A 274 9.26 8.19 -1.28
CA LEU A 274 8.53 9.28 -1.95
C LEU A 274 7.61 8.75 -3.06
N VAL A 275 8.13 7.89 -3.94
CA VAL A 275 7.33 7.31 -5.05
C VAL A 275 6.25 6.40 -4.52
N GLY A 276 6.62 5.53 -3.57
CA GLY A 276 5.67 4.68 -2.85
C GLY A 276 4.58 5.52 -2.18
N SER A 277 4.93 6.57 -1.44
CA SER A 277 3.96 7.45 -0.79
C SER A 277 3.07 8.20 -1.79
N ILE A 278 3.59 8.70 -2.91
CA ILE A 278 2.79 9.37 -3.94
C ILE A 278 1.77 8.39 -4.54
N ILE A 279 2.23 7.19 -4.93
CA ILE A 279 1.34 6.17 -5.52
C ILE A 279 0.30 5.71 -4.50
N ILE A 280 0.70 5.48 -3.24
CA ILE A 280 -0.22 5.12 -2.15
C ILE A 280 -1.25 6.23 -1.94
N GLN A 281 -0.84 7.50 -1.88
CA GLN A 281 -1.77 8.62 -1.73
C GLN A 281 -2.74 8.74 -2.91
N VAL A 282 -2.27 8.48 -4.14
CA VAL A 282 -3.13 8.44 -5.33
C VAL A 282 -4.15 7.31 -5.22
N ILE A 283 -3.70 6.10 -4.86
CA ILE A 283 -4.59 4.94 -4.65
C ILE A 283 -5.60 5.22 -3.53
N GLU A 284 -5.17 5.77 -2.40
CA GLU A 284 -6.03 6.12 -1.27
C GLU A 284 -7.05 7.20 -1.65
N ALA A 285 -6.62 8.25 -2.37
CA ALA A 285 -7.51 9.29 -2.85
C ALA A 285 -8.55 8.76 -3.85
N GLU A 286 -8.15 7.84 -4.73
CA GLU A 286 -9.07 7.15 -5.63
C GLU A 286 -10.05 6.27 -4.85
N LEU A 287 -9.57 5.45 -3.92
CA LEU A 287 -10.41 4.60 -3.07
C LEU A 287 -11.44 5.40 -2.26
N VAL A 288 -11.03 6.54 -1.68
CA VAL A 288 -11.93 7.44 -0.95
C VAL A 288 -13.00 8.03 -1.87
N ARG A 289 -12.64 8.47 -3.08
CA ARG A 289 -13.62 8.94 -4.09
C ARG A 289 -14.60 7.86 -4.50
N CYS A 290 -14.19 6.61 -4.47
CA CYS A 290 -15.00 5.46 -4.87
C CYS A 290 -15.96 4.98 -3.76
N SER A 291 -15.72 5.37 -2.50
CA SER A 291 -16.54 5.02 -1.34
C SER A 291 -17.70 5.97 -1.06
N LYS A 292 -17.82 7.06 -1.83
CA LYS A 292 -18.89 8.07 -1.76
C LYS A 292 -19.79 7.98 -2.97
#